data_AF-A0A100VM90-F1
#
_entry.id   AF-A0A100VM90-F1
#
_cell.length_a   1.000
_cell.length_b   1.000
_cell.length_c   1.000
_cell.angle_alpha   90.00
_cell.angle_beta   90.00
_cell.angle_gamma   90.00
#
_symmetry.space_group_name_H-M   'P 1'
#
loop_
_entity.id
_entity.type
_entity.pdbx_description
1 polymer ?
#
loop_
_entity_poly.entity_id
_entity_poly.type
_entity_poly.pdbx_seq_one_letter_code
_entity_poly.pdbx_strand_id
1 'polypeptide(L)'
;MRLIQDYQDQLQTILHSQGNEFIKTEYGVIIEVNFSYLYALNLIARRIELERFFNTQYFSIAYSCLIESYSLALDNHSRGSALVLRSALENFLKSAISVAGNGSYIINDRSYSANKKTLELIIDDVYPEKYKVIFKRTTDQMNRIYGILSGLSHSLTPESQNNMLSFFSDVKTVSRDRLNFVFNNMKLVFEYIFTSSLLVARSSLELWERSTLKDILSLVYGTKRTAKTLLLFVP
;
A
#
# COMPACT_ATOMS: atom_id res chain seq x y z
N MET A 1 5.24 16.13 -20.72
CA MET A 1 6.07 16.14 -19.49
C MET A 1 6.20 14.69 -19.04
N ARG A 2 7.40 14.11 -19.01
CA ARG A 2 7.58 12.66 -18.81
C ARG A 2 7.19 12.30 -17.37
N LEU A 3 6.31 11.31 -17.17
CA LEU A 3 5.83 10.81 -15.87
C LEU A 3 6.93 10.70 -14.80
N ILE A 4 8.10 10.22 -15.22
CA ILE A 4 9.29 10.04 -14.39
C ILE A 4 9.79 11.38 -13.81
N GLN A 5 9.76 12.45 -14.59
CA GLN A 5 10.22 13.76 -14.14
C GLN A 5 9.30 14.30 -13.04
N ASP A 6 7.98 14.27 -13.25
CA ASP A 6 7.02 14.74 -12.24
C ASP A 6 7.09 13.91 -10.95
N TYR A 7 7.24 12.59 -11.08
CA TYR A 7 7.53 11.68 -9.97
C TYR A 7 8.80 12.09 -9.20
N GLN A 8 9.91 12.34 -9.91
CA GLN A 8 11.18 12.74 -9.28
C GLN A 8 11.06 14.11 -8.60
N ASP A 9 10.44 15.09 -9.26
CA ASP A 9 10.27 16.45 -8.74
C ASP A 9 9.44 16.44 -7.45
N GLN A 10 8.35 15.66 -7.41
CA GLN A 10 7.53 15.51 -6.21
C GLN A 10 8.27 14.79 -5.08
N LEU A 11 9.04 13.74 -5.40
CA LEU A 11 9.87 13.06 -4.41
C LEU A 11 10.89 14.02 -3.80
N GLN A 12 11.62 14.78 -4.63
CA GLN A 12 12.62 15.73 -4.14
C GLN A 12 11.98 16.85 -3.30
N THR A 13 10.81 17.34 -3.70
CA THR A 13 10.06 18.33 -2.91
C THR A 13 9.76 17.79 -1.50
N ILE A 14 9.27 16.55 -1.43
CA ILE A 14 9.01 15.86 -0.17
C ILE A 14 10.30 15.67 0.64
N LEU A 15 11.36 15.14 0.04
CA LEU A 15 12.62 14.89 0.75
C LEU A 15 13.31 16.18 1.17
N HIS A 16 13.03 17.32 0.53
CA HIS A 16 13.52 18.61 0.98
C HIS A 16 12.73 19.15 2.19
N SER A 17 11.40 18.92 2.22
CA SER A 17 10.54 19.50 3.27
C SER A 17 10.43 18.65 4.55
N GLN A 18 10.64 17.34 4.46
CA GLN A 18 10.41 16.41 5.58
C GLN A 18 11.44 15.28 5.63
N GLY A 19 11.48 14.55 6.74
CA GLY A 19 12.33 13.38 6.92
C GLY A 19 13.70 13.66 7.53
N ASN A 20 14.23 12.65 8.20
CA ASN A 20 15.55 12.67 8.83
C ASN A 20 16.67 12.46 7.80
N GLU A 21 17.70 13.30 7.80
CA GLU A 21 18.83 13.24 6.83
C GLU A 21 19.57 11.90 6.81
N PHE A 22 19.77 11.28 7.98
CA PHE A 22 20.37 9.95 8.05
C PHE A 22 19.48 8.93 7.32
N ILE A 23 18.16 9.00 7.52
CA ILE A 23 17.21 8.09 6.87
C ILE A 23 17.21 8.31 5.36
N LYS A 24 17.18 9.56 4.88
CA LYS A 24 17.24 9.87 3.44
C LYS A 24 18.49 9.30 2.78
N THR A 25 19.63 9.44 3.45
CA THR A 25 20.93 9.00 2.93
C THR A 25 21.02 7.48 2.90
N GLU A 26 20.67 6.80 3.99
CA GLU A 26 20.85 5.34 4.12
C GLU A 26 19.74 4.54 3.41
N TYR A 27 18.53 5.10 3.30
CA TYR A 27 17.34 4.40 2.78
C TYR A 27 16.82 4.97 1.46
N GLY A 28 17.56 5.86 0.79
CA GLY A 28 17.11 6.57 -0.40
C GLY A 28 16.47 5.68 -1.48
N VAL A 29 17.07 4.52 -1.76
CA VAL A 29 16.55 3.57 -2.76
C VAL A 29 15.17 3.01 -2.37
N ILE A 30 14.99 2.57 -1.12
CA ILE A 30 13.71 1.98 -0.69
C ILE A 30 12.64 3.05 -0.49
N ILE A 31 13.04 4.27 -0.10
CA ILE A 31 12.21 5.48 -0.05
C ILE A 31 11.65 5.80 -1.43
N GLU A 32 12.51 5.78 -2.45
CA GLU A 32 12.16 6.04 -3.85
C GLU A 32 11.17 4.98 -4.37
N VAL A 33 11.46 3.69 -4.12
CA VAL A 33 10.57 2.58 -4.49
C VAL A 33 9.21 2.71 -3.80
N ASN A 34 9.16 2.99 -2.50
CA ASN A 34 7.89 3.16 -1.79
C ASN A 34 7.11 4.36 -2.32
N PHE A 35 7.78 5.47 -2.60
CA PHE A 35 7.13 6.63 -3.18
C PHE A 35 6.56 6.35 -4.57
N SER A 36 7.22 5.53 -5.38
CA SER A 36 6.74 5.21 -6.73
C SER A 36 5.37 4.52 -6.71
N TYR A 37 5.12 3.67 -5.71
CA TYR A 37 3.79 3.09 -5.49
C TYR A 37 2.75 4.10 -5.02
N LEU A 38 3.08 4.99 -4.07
CA LEU A 38 2.16 6.05 -3.62
C LEU A 38 1.76 6.95 -4.79
N TYR A 39 2.74 7.37 -5.57
CA TYR A 39 2.55 8.20 -6.74
C TYR A 39 1.70 7.48 -7.80
N ALA A 40 1.99 6.22 -8.11
CA ALA A 40 1.18 5.43 -9.04
C ALA A 40 -0.25 5.20 -8.54
N LEU A 41 -0.44 4.96 -7.24
CA LEU A 41 -1.76 4.87 -6.60
C LEU A 41 -2.54 6.18 -6.75
N ASN A 42 -1.90 7.33 -6.51
CA ASN A 42 -2.53 8.63 -6.71
C ASN A 42 -2.96 8.83 -8.15
N LEU A 43 -2.08 8.51 -9.11
CA LEU A 43 -2.36 8.67 -10.53
C LEU A 43 -3.58 7.89 -10.98
N ILE A 44 -3.72 6.63 -10.55
CA ILE A 44 -4.90 5.83 -10.89
C ILE A 44 -6.14 6.32 -10.12
N ALA A 45 -6.00 6.70 -8.85
CA ALA A 45 -7.14 7.10 -8.02
C ALA A 45 -7.75 8.44 -8.44
N ARG A 46 -6.98 9.32 -9.09
CA ARG A 46 -7.42 10.64 -9.55
C ARG A 46 -7.93 10.67 -10.99
N ARG A 47 -7.93 9.53 -11.68
CA ARG A 47 -8.46 9.41 -13.04
C ARG A 47 -9.98 9.35 -13.02
N ILE A 48 -10.62 10.16 -13.87
CA ILE A 48 -12.08 10.26 -13.93
C ILE A 48 -12.71 8.91 -14.30
N GLU A 49 -12.06 8.15 -15.17
CA GLU A 49 -12.49 6.81 -15.62
C GLU A 49 -12.43 5.76 -14.51
N LEU A 50 -11.75 6.10 -13.40
CA LEU A 50 -11.54 5.23 -12.26
C LEU A 50 -12.21 5.73 -10.97
N GLU A 51 -12.86 6.89 -11.01
CA GLU A 51 -13.44 7.53 -9.83
C GLU A 51 -14.35 6.59 -9.05
N ARG A 52 -15.22 5.84 -9.74
CA ARG A 52 -16.16 4.89 -9.11
C ARG A 52 -15.50 3.81 -8.26
N PHE A 53 -14.21 3.52 -8.47
CA PHE A 53 -13.48 2.49 -7.72
C PHE A 53 -12.71 3.05 -6.52
N PHE A 54 -12.45 4.36 -6.50
CA PHE A 54 -11.57 4.99 -5.52
C PHE A 54 -12.26 6.11 -4.72
N ASN A 55 -13.43 6.59 -5.16
CA ASN A 55 -14.25 7.56 -4.44
C ASN A 55 -15.08 6.86 -3.35
N THR A 56 -14.39 6.23 -2.40
CA THR A 56 -14.99 5.69 -1.19
C THR A 56 -14.34 6.31 0.05
N GLN A 57 -15.10 6.41 1.14
CA GLN A 57 -14.56 6.87 2.41
C GLN A 57 -13.42 5.95 2.89
N TYR A 58 -13.59 4.63 2.72
CA TYR A 58 -12.57 3.66 3.11
C TYR A 58 -11.28 3.80 2.30
N PHE A 59 -11.33 4.02 0.99
CA PHE A 59 -10.13 4.25 0.19
C PHE A 59 -9.44 5.56 0.59
N SER A 60 -10.21 6.62 0.83
CA SER A 60 -9.68 7.91 1.27
C SER A 60 -8.91 7.79 2.59
N ILE A 61 -9.46 7.04 3.56
CA ILE A 61 -8.77 6.73 4.82
C ILE A 61 -7.53 5.89 4.54
N ALA A 62 -7.66 4.81 3.76
CA ALA A 62 -6.54 3.92 3.46
C ALA A 62 -5.36 4.68 2.84
N TYR A 63 -5.62 5.48 1.81
CA TYR A 63 -4.61 6.27 1.12
C TYR A 63 -3.97 7.31 2.04
N SER A 64 -4.76 7.97 2.90
CA SER A 64 -4.23 8.90 3.91
C SER A 64 -3.28 8.18 4.88
N CYS A 65 -3.64 6.98 5.34
CA CYS A 65 -2.78 6.16 6.19
C CYS A 65 -1.47 5.74 5.47
N LEU A 66 -1.50 5.44 4.17
CA LEU A 66 -0.28 5.12 3.42
C LEU A 66 0.69 6.31 3.40
N ILE A 67 0.19 7.53 3.16
CA ILE A 67 0.99 8.76 3.18
C ILE A 67 1.53 9.03 4.59
N GLU A 68 0.65 8.98 5.61
CA GLU A 68 1.03 9.25 6.99
C GLU A 68 2.10 8.27 7.46
N SER A 69 1.92 6.97 7.18
CA SER A 69 2.94 5.99 7.49
C SER A 69 4.27 6.28 6.78
N TYR A 70 4.24 6.70 5.52
CA TYR A 70 5.45 7.03 4.78
C TYR A 70 6.20 8.20 5.46
N SER A 71 5.49 9.26 5.83
CA SER A 71 6.04 10.39 6.60
C SER A 71 6.64 9.92 7.93
N LEU A 72 5.88 9.15 8.71
CA LEU A 72 6.34 8.63 10.00
C LEU A 72 7.64 7.82 9.87
N ALA A 73 7.77 7.00 8.81
CA ALA A 73 9.00 6.25 8.57
C ALA A 73 10.18 7.16 8.24
N LEU A 74 9.97 8.22 7.44
CA LEU A 74 10.98 9.23 7.15
C LEU A 74 11.45 9.99 8.41
N ASP A 75 10.54 10.18 9.37
CA ASP A 75 10.81 10.90 10.63
C ASP A 75 11.30 9.98 11.77
N ASN A 76 11.74 8.75 11.45
CA ASN A 76 12.22 7.74 12.42
C ASN A 76 11.13 7.22 13.39
N HIS A 77 9.85 7.35 13.06
CA HIS A 77 8.72 6.84 13.84
C HIS A 77 8.25 5.47 13.34
N SER A 78 9.18 4.51 13.28
CA SER A 78 8.96 3.15 12.75
C SER A 78 7.74 2.42 13.34
N ARG A 79 7.54 2.45 14.67
CA ARG A 79 6.38 1.81 15.32
C ARG A 79 5.05 2.44 14.91
N GLY A 80 5.00 3.78 14.90
CA GLY A 80 3.82 4.52 14.46
C GLY A 80 3.50 4.22 13.01
N SER A 81 4.52 4.24 12.14
CA SER A 81 4.38 3.86 10.74
C SER A 81 3.80 2.44 10.57
N ALA A 82 4.29 1.44 11.30
CA ALA A 82 3.77 0.08 11.22
C ALA A 82 2.28 -0.01 11.64
N LEU A 83 1.89 0.71 12.70
CA LEU A 83 0.50 0.77 13.17
C LEU A 83 -0.42 1.40 12.11
N VAL A 84 0.01 2.52 11.52
CA VAL A 84 -0.76 3.23 10.49
C VAL A 84 -0.86 2.40 9.20
N LEU A 85 0.20 1.67 8.79
CA LEU A 85 0.13 0.73 7.66
C LEU A 85 -0.91 -0.37 7.87
N ARG A 86 -1.05 -0.85 9.11
CA ARG A 86 -2.07 -1.84 9.42
C ARG A 86 -3.47 -1.27 9.18
N SER A 87 -3.72 -0.04 9.64
CA SER A 87 -4.99 0.65 9.39
C SER A 87 -5.23 0.89 7.90
N ALA A 88 -4.18 1.16 7.12
CA ALA A 88 -4.28 1.29 5.67
C ALA A 88 -4.77 -0.02 5.01
N LEU A 89 -4.22 -1.17 5.41
CA LEU A 89 -4.68 -2.48 4.92
C LEU A 89 -6.14 -2.77 5.29
N GLU A 90 -6.52 -2.50 6.54
CA GLU A 90 -7.91 -2.69 7.02
C GLU A 90 -8.89 -1.88 6.16
N ASN A 91 -8.64 -0.59 6.02
CA ASN A 91 -9.52 0.30 5.28
C ASN A 91 -9.49 0.01 3.77
N PHE A 92 -8.34 -0.35 3.21
CA PHE A 92 -8.28 -0.73 1.81
C PHE A 92 -9.10 -1.99 1.52
N LEU A 93 -9.04 -3.00 2.40
CA LEU A 93 -9.86 -4.22 2.26
C LEU A 93 -11.36 -3.90 2.33
N LYS A 94 -11.78 -3.01 3.24
CA LYS A 94 -13.17 -2.52 3.31
C LYS A 94 -13.58 -1.80 2.01
N SER A 95 -12.70 -0.97 1.45
CA SER A 95 -12.94 -0.33 0.16
C SER A 95 -13.08 -1.34 -0.98
N ALA A 96 -12.22 -2.35 -1.03
CA ALA A 96 -12.26 -3.38 -2.05
C ALA A 96 -13.60 -4.13 -2.00
N ILE A 97 -14.10 -4.49 -0.81
CA ILE A 97 -15.41 -5.12 -0.62
C ILE A 97 -16.54 -4.20 -1.08
N SER A 98 -16.52 -2.93 -0.65
CA SER A 98 -17.55 -1.94 -0.98
C SER A 98 -17.72 -1.79 -2.49
N VAL A 99 -16.61 -1.67 -3.21
CA VAL A 99 -16.59 -1.45 -4.67
C VAL A 99 -16.85 -2.75 -5.43
N ALA A 100 -16.12 -3.83 -5.11
CA ALA A 100 -16.22 -5.10 -5.82
C ALA A 100 -17.57 -5.79 -5.61
N GLY A 101 -18.13 -5.67 -4.40
CA GLY A 101 -19.43 -6.21 -4.04
C GLY A 101 -20.61 -5.28 -4.33
N ASN A 102 -20.37 -4.11 -4.95
CA ASN A 102 -21.39 -3.10 -5.26
C ASN A 102 -22.31 -2.78 -4.06
N GLY A 103 -21.72 -2.64 -2.86
CA GLY A 103 -22.45 -2.39 -1.61
C GLY A 103 -23.34 -3.53 -1.09
N SER A 104 -23.36 -4.69 -1.76
CA SER A 104 -24.27 -5.81 -1.41
C SER A 104 -23.76 -6.72 -0.29
N TYR A 105 -22.50 -6.55 0.11
CA TYR A 105 -21.84 -7.41 1.09
C TYR A 105 -21.58 -6.64 2.39
N ILE A 106 -21.80 -7.31 3.52
CA ILE A 106 -21.62 -6.72 4.85
C ILE A 106 -20.11 -6.61 5.15
N ILE A 107 -19.68 -5.40 5.52
CA ILE A 107 -18.33 -5.12 6.00
C ILE A 107 -18.31 -5.28 7.53
N ASN A 108 -17.36 -6.05 8.02
CA ASN A 108 -17.11 -6.20 9.45
C ASN A 108 -16.12 -5.14 9.93
N ASP A 109 -16.53 -4.28 10.86
CA ASP A 109 -15.66 -3.20 11.29
C ASP A 109 -14.48 -3.62 12.17
N ARG A 110 -14.55 -4.81 12.79
CA ARG A 110 -13.62 -5.26 13.83
C ARG A 110 -12.73 -6.43 13.42
N SER A 111 -13.02 -7.10 12.31
CA SER A 111 -12.35 -8.35 11.94
C SER A 111 -11.83 -8.31 10.50
N TYR A 112 -10.50 -8.15 10.39
CA TYR A 112 -9.79 -8.25 9.12
C TYR A 112 -10.03 -9.62 8.45
N SER A 113 -9.94 -10.71 9.23
CA SER A 113 -10.15 -12.07 8.72
C SER A 113 -11.57 -12.32 8.20
N ALA A 114 -12.58 -11.70 8.82
CA ALA A 114 -13.95 -11.77 8.31
C ALA A 114 -14.08 -11.04 6.97
N ASN A 115 -13.54 -9.82 6.88
CA ASN A 115 -13.53 -9.05 5.63
C ASN A 115 -12.75 -9.76 4.52
N LYS A 116 -11.66 -10.45 4.84
CA LYS A 116 -10.90 -11.25 3.89
C LYS A 116 -11.78 -12.32 3.25
N LYS A 117 -12.51 -13.08 4.07
CA LYS A 117 -13.45 -14.11 3.60
C LYS A 117 -14.55 -13.50 2.74
N THR A 118 -15.09 -12.35 3.15
CA THR A 118 -16.09 -11.62 2.34
C THR A 118 -15.52 -11.26 0.96
N LEU A 119 -14.31 -10.71 0.90
CA LEU A 119 -13.68 -10.39 -0.39
C LEU A 119 -13.43 -11.64 -1.24
N GLU A 120 -13.02 -12.76 -0.64
CA GLU A 120 -12.84 -14.02 -1.36
C GLU A 120 -14.13 -14.54 -1.99
N LEU A 121 -15.26 -14.43 -1.29
CA LEU A 121 -16.58 -14.75 -1.84
C LEU A 121 -16.91 -13.86 -3.05
N ILE A 122 -16.72 -12.54 -2.91
CA ILE A 122 -16.95 -11.59 -4.01
C ILE A 122 -16.06 -11.93 -5.23
N ILE A 123 -14.81 -12.31 -4.99
CA ILE A 123 -13.89 -12.70 -6.08
C ILE A 123 -14.43 -13.92 -6.83
N ASP A 124 -14.97 -14.90 -6.12
CA ASP A 124 -15.54 -16.09 -6.75
C ASP A 124 -16.80 -15.80 -7.55
N ASP A 125 -17.66 -14.92 -7.03
CA ASP A 125 -18.96 -14.61 -7.62
C ASP A 125 -18.87 -13.64 -8.81
N VAL A 126 -18.00 -12.63 -8.73
CA VAL A 126 -18.04 -11.45 -9.63
C VAL A 126 -16.88 -11.40 -10.62
N TYR A 127 -15.75 -12.04 -10.35
CA TYR A 127 -14.53 -11.85 -11.14
C TYR A 127 -14.36 -12.93 -12.21
N PRO A 128 -13.94 -12.58 -13.43
CA PRO A 128 -13.54 -13.56 -14.43
C PRO A 128 -12.37 -14.43 -13.95
N GLU A 129 -12.35 -15.69 -14.36
CA GLU A 129 -11.38 -16.70 -13.88
C GLU A 129 -9.92 -16.27 -14.03
N LYS A 130 -9.59 -15.54 -15.12
CA LYS A 130 -8.24 -15.01 -15.37
C LYS A 130 -7.72 -14.09 -14.26
N TYR A 131 -8.60 -13.45 -13.49
CA TYR A 131 -8.25 -12.55 -12.40
C TYR A 131 -8.29 -13.21 -11.02
N LYS A 132 -9.13 -14.23 -10.82
CA LYS A 132 -9.42 -14.79 -9.49
C LYS A 132 -8.17 -15.28 -8.76
N VAL A 133 -7.31 -16.03 -9.46
CA VAL A 133 -6.10 -16.62 -8.87
C VAL A 133 -5.16 -15.52 -8.35
N ILE A 134 -4.93 -14.48 -9.14
CA ILE A 134 -4.05 -13.37 -8.74
C ILE A 134 -4.69 -12.59 -7.61
N PHE A 135 -6.00 -12.31 -7.68
CA PHE A 135 -6.67 -11.53 -6.66
C PHE A 135 -6.69 -12.25 -5.31
N LYS A 136 -7.07 -13.53 -5.27
CA LYS A 136 -7.04 -14.33 -4.03
C LYS A 136 -5.62 -14.40 -3.45
N ARG A 137 -4.61 -14.64 -4.29
CA ARG A 137 -3.21 -14.64 -3.85
C ARG A 137 -2.80 -13.31 -3.25
N THR A 138 -3.15 -12.19 -3.87
CA THR A 138 -2.83 -10.86 -3.35
C THR A 138 -3.56 -10.60 -2.02
N THR A 139 -4.84 -10.97 -1.91
CA THR A 139 -5.62 -10.88 -0.66
C THR A 139 -5.00 -11.72 0.47
N ASP A 140 -4.53 -12.93 0.18
CA ASP A 140 -3.78 -13.77 1.13
C ASP A 140 -2.48 -13.12 1.59
N GLN A 141 -1.74 -12.53 0.65
CA GLN A 141 -0.48 -11.85 0.94
C GLN A 141 -0.69 -10.61 1.82
N MET A 142 -1.75 -9.83 1.58
CA MET A 142 -2.15 -8.72 2.45
C MET A 142 -2.49 -9.21 3.87
N ASN A 143 -3.24 -10.31 4.00
CA ASN A 143 -3.59 -10.88 5.30
C ASN A 143 -2.35 -11.35 6.09
N ARG A 144 -1.36 -11.96 5.42
CA ARG A 144 -0.10 -12.36 6.06
C ARG A 144 0.65 -11.14 6.61
N ILE A 145 0.75 -10.07 5.82
CA ILE A 145 1.41 -8.84 6.25
C ILE A 145 0.66 -8.14 7.37
N TYR A 146 -0.66 -8.11 7.31
CA TYR A 146 -1.49 -7.62 8.41
C TYR A 146 -1.13 -8.31 9.75
N GLY A 147 -0.95 -9.63 9.72
CA GLY A 147 -0.47 -10.41 10.87
C GLY A 147 0.95 -10.02 11.33
N ILE A 148 1.89 -9.85 10.38
CA ILE A 148 3.27 -9.43 10.66
C ILE A 148 3.32 -8.04 11.32
N LEU A 149 2.58 -7.08 10.78
CA LEU A 149 2.51 -5.71 11.32
C LEU A 149 1.85 -5.67 12.71
N SER A 150 0.85 -6.53 12.95
CA SER A 150 0.23 -6.68 14.27
C SER A 150 1.23 -7.14 15.32
N GLY A 151 2.12 -8.08 14.99
CA GLY A 151 3.18 -8.55 15.89
C GLY A 151 4.10 -7.43 16.39
N LEU A 152 4.51 -6.52 15.49
CA LEU A 152 5.39 -5.40 15.85
C LEU A 152 4.71 -4.37 16.77
N SER A 153 3.41 -4.14 16.59
CA SER A 153 2.65 -3.23 17.47
C SER A 153 2.56 -3.74 18.91
N HIS A 154 2.74 -5.05 19.14
CA HIS A 154 2.69 -5.68 20.45
C HIS A 154 4.07 -6.01 21.03
N SER A 155 5.15 -5.95 20.25
CA SER A 155 6.51 -6.21 20.75
C SER A 155 7.08 -4.98 21.46
N LEU A 156 6.74 -4.82 22.74
CA LEU A 156 7.58 -4.10 23.69
C LEU A 156 8.69 -5.06 24.15
N THR A 157 9.94 -4.61 24.13
CA THR A 157 11.05 -5.31 24.78
C THR A 157 10.76 -5.36 26.29
N PRO A 158 10.91 -6.53 26.96
CA PRO A 158 10.68 -6.66 28.40
C PRO A 158 11.50 -5.64 29.22
N GLU A 159 12.68 -5.23 28.74
CA GLU A 159 13.51 -4.22 29.40
C GLU A 159 12.89 -2.80 29.38
N SER A 160 12.11 -2.48 28.34
CA SER A 160 11.45 -1.16 28.22
C SER A 160 10.11 -1.11 28.98
N GLN A 161 9.56 -2.25 29.38
CA GLN A 161 8.36 -2.31 30.23
C GLN A 161 8.66 -1.89 31.68
N ASN A 162 9.90 -2.09 32.13
CA ASN A 162 10.29 -1.89 33.52
C ASN A 162 10.95 -0.52 33.80
N ASN A 163 11.24 0.29 32.77
CA ASN A 163 11.87 1.59 32.94
C ASN A 163 11.38 2.60 31.88
N MET A 164 10.66 3.63 32.33
CA MET A 164 10.11 4.67 31.46
C MET A 164 11.22 5.48 30.75
N LEU A 165 12.38 5.69 31.39
CA LEU A 165 13.49 6.43 30.80
C LEU A 165 14.19 5.66 29.67
N SER A 166 14.29 4.34 29.78
CA SER A 166 14.82 3.51 28.70
C SER A 166 13.85 3.52 27.51
N PHE A 167 12.54 3.51 27.75
CA PHE A 167 11.54 3.66 26.69
C PHE A 167 11.71 4.96 25.89
N PHE A 168 11.85 6.12 26.56
CA PHE A 168 12.08 7.40 25.86
C PHE A 168 13.42 7.42 25.10
N SER A 169 14.44 6.75 25.62
CA SER A 169 15.76 6.65 24.97
C SER A 169 15.69 5.76 23.71
N ASP A 170 14.96 4.64 23.79
CA ASP A 170 14.74 3.71 22.68
C ASP A 170 13.91 4.32 21.54
N VAL A 171 13.05 5.29 21.84
CA VAL A 171 12.25 6.02 20.84
C VAL A 171 13.07 7.07 20.10
N LYS A 172 14.04 7.71 20.77
CA LYS A 172 14.92 8.71 20.16
C LYS A 172 16.03 8.10 19.31
N THR A 173 16.43 6.86 19.61
CA THR A 173 17.54 6.21 18.92
C THR A 173 17.07 5.66 17.57
N VAL A 174 17.80 5.97 16.50
CA VAL A 174 17.55 5.38 15.18
C VAL A 174 17.88 3.90 15.21
N SER A 175 16.86 3.05 15.10
CA SER A 175 17.01 1.60 15.06
C SER A 175 16.96 1.13 13.60
N ARG A 176 18.13 0.79 13.06
CA ARG A 176 18.26 0.25 11.69
C ARG A 176 17.37 -0.96 11.45
N ASP A 177 17.30 -1.88 12.41
CA ASP A 177 16.47 -3.08 12.30
C ASP A 177 14.97 -2.75 12.19
N ARG A 178 14.49 -1.81 13.00
CA ARG A 178 13.08 -1.38 12.95
C ARG A 178 12.77 -0.63 11.65
N LEU A 179 13.68 0.23 11.18
CA LEU A 179 13.52 0.93 9.90
C LEU A 179 13.55 -0.03 8.72
N ASN A 180 14.51 -0.96 8.68
CA ASN A 180 14.59 -2.04 7.69
C ASN A 180 13.28 -2.83 7.66
N PHE A 181 12.79 -3.24 8.84
CA PHE A 181 11.53 -3.95 8.95
C PHE A 181 10.37 -3.14 8.36
N VAL A 182 10.23 -1.88 8.77
CA VAL A 182 9.10 -1.03 8.34
C VAL A 182 9.15 -0.74 6.85
N PHE A 183 10.29 -0.29 6.31
CA PHE A 183 10.38 0.02 4.88
C PHE A 183 10.17 -1.20 3.99
N ASN A 184 10.68 -2.38 4.39
CA ASN A 184 10.47 -3.62 3.65
C ASN A 184 9.00 -4.06 3.67
N ASN A 185 8.34 -4.00 4.83
CA ASN A 185 6.92 -4.34 4.91
C ASN A 185 6.05 -3.29 4.22
N MET A 186 6.39 -2.00 4.30
CA MET A 186 5.73 -0.90 3.59
C MET A 186 5.72 -1.14 2.09
N LYS A 187 6.87 -1.51 1.51
CA LYS A 187 6.96 -1.86 0.08
C LYS A 187 5.96 -2.94 -0.30
N LEU A 188 5.88 -3.99 0.50
CA LEU A 188 4.96 -5.09 0.22
C LEU A 188 3.50 -4.68 0.39
N VAL A 189 3.15 -3.88 1.41
CA VAL A 189 1.80 -3.31 1.57
C VAL A 189 1.41 -2.51 0.33
N PHE A 190 2.28 -1.58 -0.08
CA PHE A 190 2.06 -0.71 -1.23
C PHE A 190 1.90 -1.52 -2.51
N GLU A 191 2.75 -2.52 -2.70
CA GLU A 191 2.70 -3.43 -3.84
C GLU A 191 1.37 -4.20 -3.90
N TYR A 192 0.89 -4.75 -2.79
CA TYR A 192 -0.33 -5.53 -2.76
C TYR A 192 -1.60 -4.68 -2.86
N ILE A 193 -1.60 -3.49 -2.25
CA ILE A 193 -2.67 -2.51 -2.42
C ILE A 193 -2.73 -2.06 -3.88
N PHE A 194 -1.60 -1.67 -4.48
CA PHE A 194 -1.57 -1.27 -5.89
C PHE A 194 -2.04 -2.39 -6.81
N THR A 195 -1.54 -3.62 -6.62
CA THR A 195 -2.00 -4.78 -7.40
C THR A 195 -3.52 -4.99 -7.27
N SER A 196 -4.05 -4.91 -6.05
CA SER A 196 -5.48 -5.07 -5.80
C SER A 196 -6.30 -3.93 -6.39
N SER A 197 -5.81 -2.69 -6.35
CA SER A 197 -6.45 -1.54 -6.99
C SER A 197 -6.60 -1.76 -8.50
N LEU A 198 -5.59 -2.31 -9.17
CA LEU A 198 -5.70 -2.66 -10.59
C LEU A 198 -6.77 -3.73 -10.84
N LEU A 199 -6.87 -4.74 -9.97
CA LEU A 199 -7.87 -5.82 -10.09
C LEU A 199 -9.29 -5.33 -9.83
N VAL A 200 -9.48 -4.47 -8.83
CA VAL A 200 -10.77 -3.81 -8.54
C VAL A 200 -11.21 -2.96 -9.75
N ALA A 201 -10.28 -2.20 -10.32
CA ALA A 201 -10.50 -1.32 -11.47
C ALA A 201 -10.51 -2.03 -12.84
N ARG A 202 -10.37 -3.36 -12.90
CA ARG A 202 -10.10 -4.12 -14.13
C ARG A 202 -11.00 -3.75 -15.31
N SER A 203 -12.31 -3.58 -15.07
CA SER A 203 -13.30 -3.35 -16.12
C SER A 203 -13.12 -2.00 -16.83
N SER A 204 -12.46 -1.03 -16.18
CA SER A 204 -12.05 0.22 -16.82
C SER A 204 -10.67 0.08 -17.46
N LEU A 205 -9.71 -0.55 -16.77
CA LEU A 205 -8.34 -0.71 -17.26
C LEU A 205 -8.22 -1.56 -18.54
N GLU A 206 -9.13 -2.50 -18.78
CA GLU A 206 -9.20 -3.26 -20.04
C GLU A 206 -9.51 -2.37 -21.26
N LEU A 207 -10.11 -1.19 -21.05
CA LEU A 207 -10.46 -0.22 -22.08
C LEU A 207 -9.38 0.84 -22.30
N TRP A 208 -8.32 0.82 -21.48
CA TRP A 208 -7.27 1.83 -21.55
C TRP A 208 -6.31 1.59 -22.70
N GLU A 209 -5.72 2.67 -23.20
CA GLU A 209 -4.58 2.58 -24.10
C GLU A 209 -3.41 1.87 -23.42
N ARG A 210 -2.86 0.87 -24.11
CA ARG A 210 -1.76 0.02 -23.61
C ARG A 210 -0.53 0.82 -23.19
N SER A 211 -0.20 1.90 -23.91
CA SER A 211 0.92 2.81 -23.62
C SER A 211 0.74 3.49 -22.26
N THR A 212 -0.45 4.04 -21.99
CA THR A 212 -0.75 4.73 -20.73
C THR A 212 -0.62 3.81 -19.53
N LEU A 213 -1.20 2.60 -19.61
CA LEU A 213 -1.07 1.62 -18.52
C LEU A 213 0.37 1.13 -18.37
N LYS A 214 1.10 0.94 -19.47
CA LYS A 214 2.50 0.52 -19.47
C LYS A 214 3.38 1.51 -18.70
N ASP A 215 3.21 2.81 -18.95
CA ASP A 215 4.02 3.85 -18.31
C ASP A 215 3.83 3.83 -16.79
N ILE A 216 2.58 3.78 -16.31
CA ILE A 216 2.26 3.70 -14.88
C ILE A 216 2.84 2.41 -14.26
N LEU A 217 2.64 1.26 -14.90
CA LEU A 217 3.15 -0.02 -14.38
C LEU A 217 4.67 -0.06 -14.36
N SER A 218 5.33 0.51 -15.38
CA SER A 218 6.80 0.52 -15.47
C SER A 218 7.45 1.29 -14.33
N LEU A 219 6.78 2.31 -13.80
CA LEU A 219 7.24 3.09 -12.66
C LEU A 219 7.38 2.25 -11.37
N VAL A 220 6.48 1.27 -11.17
CA VAL A 220 6.42 0.49 -9.92
C VAL A 220 7.00 -0.91 -10.04
N TYR A 221 6.85 -1.56 -11.19
CA TYR A 221 7.19 -2.97 -11.39
C TYR A 221 8.46 -3.17 -12.23
N GLY A 222 8.97 -2.12 -12.85
CA GLY A 222 10.01 -2.23 -13.87
C GLY A 222 9.55 -2.99 -15.11
N THR A 223 10.44 -3.10 -16.10
CA THR A 223 10.10 -3.59 -17.45
C THR A 223 9.53 -5.01 -17.47
N LYS A 224 10.17 -5.94 -16.75
CA LYS A 224 9.85 -7.38 -16.81
C LYS A 224 8.45 -7.69 -16.26
N ARG A 225 8.11 -7.17 -15.08
CA ARG A 225 6.81 -7.44 -14.46
C ARG A 225 5.69 -6.62 -15.10
N THR A 226 5.98 -5.42 -15.61
CA THR A 226 5.04 -4.64 -16.43
C THR A 226 4.53 -5.42 -17.63
N ALA A 227 5.41 -6.07 -18.40
CA ALA A 227 4.99 -6.86 -19.56
C ALA A 227 3.99 -7.97 -19.18
N LYS A 228 4.25 -8.69 -18.08
CA LYS A 228 3.36 -9.75 -17.59
C LYS A 228 2.03 -9.20 -17.08
N THR A 229 2.05 -8.09 -16.34
CA THR A 229 0.83 -7.47 -15.82
C THR A 229 -0.03 -6.88 -16.93
N LEU A 230 0.57 -6.28 -17.97
CA LEU A 230 -0.16 -5.74 -19.11
C LEU A 230 -1.01 -6.80 -19.83
N LEU A 231 -0.45 -7.99 -20.04
CA LEU A 231 -1.16 -9.12 -20.68
C LEU A 231 -2.44 -9.54 -19.94
N LEU A 232 -2.57 -9.18 -18.66
CA LEU A 232 -3.76 -9.47 -17.88
C LEU A 232 -4.97 -8.60 -18.29
N PHE A 233 -4.70 -7.33 -18.62
CA PHE A 233 -5.71 -6.30 -18.90
C PHE A 233 -5.88 -6.01 -20.39
N VAL A 234 -4.78 -5.98 -21.14
CA VAL A 234 -4.77 -5.67 -22.57
C VAL A 234 -4.05 -6.81 -23.30
N PRO A 235 -4.76 -7.87 -23.71
CA PRO A 235 -4.17 -8.96 -24.49
C PRO A 235 -3.53 -8.46 -25.79
#